data_AF-G9KHE6-F1
#
_entry.id   AF-G9KHE6-F1
#
_cell.length_a   1.000
_cell.length_b   1.000
_cell.length_c   1.000
_cell.angle_alpha   90.00
_cell.angle_beta   90.00
_cell.angle_gamma   90.00
#
_symmetry.space_group_name_H-M   'P 1'
#
loop_
_entity.id
_entity.type
_entity.pdbx_description
1 polymer ?
#
loop_
_entity_poly.entity_id
_entity_poly.type
_entity_poly.pdbx_seq_one_letter_code
_entity_poly.pdbx_strand_id
1 'polypeptide(L)'
;AKEVPRIITENGDHHVVQLQLKSKETGMTFASTSFVFYNCSVHNSCLSCVESPYRCHWCKYRHVCTHDPKTCSFQEGRVKLP
;
A
#
# COMPACT_ATOMS: atom_id res chain seq x y z
N ALA A 1 4.30 -0.54 16.10
CA ALA A 1 4.55 -0.67 14.65
C ALA A 1 5.61 -1.73 14.33
N LYS A 2 5.54 -2.93 14.93
CA LYS A 2 6.49 -4.04 14.70
C LYS A 2 5.82 -5.27 14.05
N GLU A 3 4.53 -5.15 13.71
CA GLU A 3 3.67 -6.25 13.27
C GLU A 3 3.28 -6.17 11.78
N VAL A 4 3.54 -5.03 11.12
CA VAL A 4 3.29 -4.88 9.68
C VAL A 4 4.55 -5.32 8.92
N PRO A 5 4.45 -6.22 7.93
CA PRO A 5 5.58 -6.62 7.10
C PRO A 5 6.25 -5.41 6.47
N ARG A 6 7.59 -5.39 6.46
CA ARG A 6 8.33 -4.41 5.67
C ARG A 6 8.15 -4.74 4.20
N ILE A 7 7.69 -3.78 3.41
CA ILE A 7 7.66 -3.92 1.95
C ILE A 7 9.06 -3.66 1.44
N ILE A 8 9.72 -4.70 0.98
CA ILE A 8 11.04 -4.64 0.34
C ILE A 8 10.79 -4.37 -1.14
N THR A 9 11.38 -3.30 -1.67
CA THR A 9 11.18 -2.81 -3.05
C THR A 9 11.55 -3.82 -4.13
N GLU A 10 12.25 -4.92 -3.79
CA GLU A 10 12.51 -6.04 -4.71
C GLU A 10 11.22 -6.68 -5.25
N ASN A 11 10.13 -6.68 -4.47
CA ASN A 11 8.85 -7.27 -4.84
C ASN A 11 7.80 -6.23 -5.29
N GLY A 12 8.22 -4.98 -5.54
CA GLY A 12 7.33 -3.89 -5.94
C GLY A 12 6.76 -3.09 -4.76
N ASP A 13 5.54 -2.57 -4.92
CA ASP A 13 4.88 -1.67 -3.97
C ASP A 13 3.98 -2.37 -2.96
N HIS A 14 3.93 -3.70 -3.03
CA HIS A 14 3.07 -4.52 -2.20
C HIS A 14 3.73 -5.81 -1.75
N HIS A 15 3.14 -6.40 -0.72
CA HIS A 15 3.51 -7.69 -0.17
C HIS A 15 2.24 -8.49 0.09
N VAL A 16 2.12 -9.65 -0.54
CA VAL A 16 0.98 -10.55 -0.36
C VAL A 16 1.29 -11.51 0.79
N VAL A 17 0.37 -11.65 1.74
CA VAL A 17 0.42 -12.60 2.84
C VAL A 17 -0.81 -13.51 2.83
N GLN A 18 -0.73 -14.67 3.46
CA GLN A 18 -1.90 -15.52 3.70
C GLN A 18 -2.55 -15.13 5.03
N LEU A 19 -3.73 -14.53 4.98
CA LEU A 19 -4.57 -14.28 6.15
C LEU A 19 -5.33 -15.56 6.49
N GLN A 20 -5.22 -16.02 7.73
CA GLN A 20 -5.75 -17.30 8.18
C GLN A 20 -6.70 -17.12 9.36
N LEU A 21 -7.79 -17.90 9.37
CA LEU A 21 -8.66 -18.04 10.53
C LEU A 21 -8.31 -19.34 11.28
N LYS A 22 -7.88 -19.18 12.53
CA LYS A 22 -7.53 -20.28 13.43
C LYS A 22 -8.63 -20.45 14.47
N SER A 23 -9.25 -21.64 14.51
CA SER A 23 -10.22 -21.97 15.54
C SER A 23 -9.55 -22.01 16.90
N LYS A 24 -10.12 -21.33 17.89
CA LYS A 24 -9.63 -21.38 19.27
C LYS A 24 -9.93 -22.73 19.93
N GLU A 25 -11.04 -23.36 19.55
CA GLU A 25 -11.49 -24.64 20.11
C GLU A 25 -10.58 -25.80 19.69
N THR A 26 -10.29 -25.90 18.39
CA THR A 26 -9.48 -27.02 17.84
C THR A 26 -8.01 -26.66 17.65
N GLY A 27 -7.67 -25.37 17.69
CA GLY A 27 -6.33 -24.89 17.35
C GLY A 27 -5.99 -25.00 15.86
N MET A 28 -6.93 -25.41 15.00
CA MET A 28 -6.67 -25.62 13.58
C MET A 28 -7.00 -24.38 12.74
N THR A 29 -6.18 -24.12 11.73
CA THR A 29 -6.53 -23.18 10.66
C THR A 29 -7.53 -23.85 9.72
N PHE A 30 -8.68 -23.24 9.51
CA PHE A 30 -9.75 -23.84 8.70
C PHE A 30 -10.14 -22.99 7.48
N ALA A 31 -9.69 -21.74 7.41
CA ALA A 31 -9.90 -20.86 6.26
C ALA A 31 -8.68 -19.96 6.03
N SER A 32 -8.42 -19.64 4.76
CA SER A 32 -7.33 -18.76 4.37
C SER A 32 -7.68 -17.95 3.12
N THR A 33 -7.12 -16.74 3.01
CA THR A 33 -7.20 -15.92 1.80
C THR A 33 -5.95 -15.08 1.63
N SER A 34 -5.67 -14.67 0.39
CA SER A 34 -4.58 -13.74 0.10
C SER A 34 -4.96 -12.34 0.58
N PHE A 35 -4.07 -11.71 1.35
CA PHE A 35 -4.21 -10.35 1.86
C PHE A 35 -3.01 -9.51 1.42
N VAL A 36 -3.26 -8.29 0.97
CA VAL A 36 -2.23 -7.43 0.38
C VAL A 36 -1.93 -6.25 1.28
N PHE A 37 -0.67 -6.11 1.67
CA PHE A 37 -0.14 -4.87 2.22
C PHE A 37 0.53 -4.08 1.10
N TYR A 38 0.23 -2.79 0.94
CA TYR A 38 0.88 -1.93 -0.04
C TYR A 38 1.42 -0.67 0.64
N ASN A 39 2.41 -0.03 0.03
CA ASN A 39 3.04 1.18 0.56
C ASN A 39 3.30 2.17 -0.58
N CYS A 40 2.46 3.19 -0.68
CA CYS A 40 2.61 4.23 -1.69
C CYS A 40 3.97 4.95 -1.61
N SER A 41 4.56 5.10 -0.42
CA SER A 41 5.78 5.89 -0.20
C SER A 41 7.03 5.30 -0.86
N VAL A 42 6.98 4.06 -1.37
CA VAL A 42 8.09 3.45 -2.10
C VAL A 42 8.22 4.00 -3.53
N HIS A 43 7.16 4.63 -4.05
CA HIS A 43 7.14 5.21 -5.38
C HIS A 43 7.84 6.57 -5.38
N ASN A 44 8.97 6.64 -6.07
CA ASN A 44 9.80 7.86 -6.17
C ASN A 44 9.52 8.67 -7.44
N SER A 45 8.53 8.28 -8.25
CA SER A 45 8.17 8.99 -9.47
C SER A 45 6.65 9.14 -9.58
N CYS A 46 6.22 10.19 -10.29
CA CYS A 46 4.80 10.42 -10.56
C CYS A 46 4.18 9.22 -11.30
N LEU A 47 4.82 8.77 -12.38
CA LEU A 47 4.31 7.67 -13.21
C LEU A 47 4.13 6.39 -12.39
N SER A 48 5.17 5.94 -11.68
CA SER A 48 5.07 4.72 -10.87
C SER A 48 4.01 4.82 -9.77
N CYS A 49 3.85 6.01 -9.16
CA CYS A 49 2.86 6.25 -8.12
C CYS A 49 1.43 6.15 -8.66
N VAL A 50 1.14 6.79 -9.80
CA VAL A 50 -0.22 6.85 -10.34
C VAL A 50 -0.63 5.56 -11.06
N GLU A 51 0.34 4.82 -11.62
CA GLU A 51 0.15 3.49 -12.24
C GLU A 51 -0.04 2.37 -11.22
N SER A 52 0.23 2.62 -9.93
CA SER A 52 -0.05 1.65 -8.87
C SER A 52 -1.52 1.22 -8.91
N PRO A 53 -1.82 -0.09 -8.83
CA PRO A 53 -3.20 -0.57 -8.78
C PRO A 53 -3.89 -0.23 -7.44
N TYR A 54 -3.14 0.29 -6.46
CA TYR A 54 -3.64 0.68 -5.17
C TYR A 54 -4.02 2.17 -5.13
N ARG A 55 -4.68 2.60 -4.05
CA ARG A 55 -5.18 3.98 -3.91
C ARG A 55 -4.06 4.95 -3.51
N CYS A 56 -3.08 5.11 -4.38
CA CYS A 56 -1.99 6.07 -4.23
C CYS A 56 -2.30 7.38 -4.96
N HIS A 57 -1.69 8.46 -4.46
CA HIS A 57 -1.76 9.80 -5.01
C HIS A 57 -0.36 10.40 -5.06
N TRP A 58 -0.03 11.05 -6.17
CA TRP A 58 1.22 11.80 -6.30
C TRP A 58 1.00 13.25 -5.87
N CYS A 59 1.84 13.74 -4.96
CA CYS A 59 1.85 15.14 -4.54
C CYS A 59 2.85 15.92 -5.39
N LYS A 60 2.39 16.60 -6.45
CA LYS A 60 3.22 17.36 -7.40
C LYS A 60 4.26 18.26 -6.73
N TYR A 61 3.83 19.04 -5.74
CA TYR A 61 4.69 20.05 -5.08
C TYR A 61 5.57 19.48 -3.97
N ARG A 62 5.17 18.37 -3.33
CA ARG A 62 5.99 17.70 -2.31
C ARG A 62 6.94 16.67 -2.91
N HIS A 63 6.74 16.31 -4.18
CA HIS A 63 7.52 15.30 -4.89
C HIS A 63 7.53 13.94 -4.18
N VAL A 64 6.37 13.52 -3.66
CA VAL A 64 6.20 12.24 -2.95
C VAL A 64 4.91 11.56 -3.36
N CYS A 65 4.89 10.23 -3.26
CA CYS A 65 3.70 9.41 -3.37
C CYS A 65 3.12 9.10 -1.98
N THR A 66 1.80 9.16 -1.84
CA THR A 66 1.11 8.97 -0.54
C THR A 66 -0.23 8.26 -0.73
N HIS A 67 -0.69 7.58 0.32
CA HIS A 67 -2.05 7.05 0.38
C HIS A 67 -3.06 8.09 0.86
N ASP A 68 -2.59 9.17 1.52
CA ASP A 68 -3.45 10.25 2.02
C ASP A 68 -3.21 11.55 1.22
N PRO A 69 -4.09 11.90 0.27
CA PRO A 69 -3.94 13.11 -0.54
C PRO A 69 -4.05 14.41 0.28
N LYS A 70 -4.57 14.37 1.52
CA LYS A 70 -4.60 15.53 2.41
C LYS A 70 -3.20 15.93 2.88
N THR A 71 -2.23 15.02 2.79
CA THR A 71 -0.83 15.31 3.11
C THR A 71 -0.11 16.10 1.99
N CYS A 72 -0.70 16.25 0.81
CA CYS A 72 -0.16 17.15 -0.22
C CYS A 72 -0.34 18.62 0.18
N SER A 73 0.52 19.51 -0.32
CA SER A 73 0.48 20.95 0.04
C SER A 73 -0.82 21.64 -0.34
N PHE A 74 -1.39 21.31 -1.51
CA PHE A 74 -2.60 21.93 -2.07
C PHE A 74 -3.47 20.89 -2.78
N GLN A 75 -4.75 21.21 -3.00
CA GLN A 75 -5.67 20.28 -3.65
C GLN A 75 -5.31 20.07 -5.12
N GLU A 76 -4.90 21.14 -5.80
CA GLU A 76 -4.48 21.19 -7.20
C GLU A 76 -3.18 20.40 -7.46
N GLY A 77 -2.43 20.11 -6.39
CA GLY A 77 -1.19 19.32 -6.46
C GLY A 77 -1.41 17.81 -6.38
N ARG A 78 -2.65 17.33 -6.23
CA ARG A 78 -2.97 15.91 -6.08
C ARG A 78 -3.17 15.30 -7.47
N VAL A 79 -2.32 14.37 -7.85
CA VAL A 79 -2.37 13.69 -9.15
C VAL A 79 -2.69 12.21 -8.93
N LYS A 80 -3.60 11.68 -9.76
CA LYS A 80 -3.94 10.26 -9.84
C LYS A 80 -4.40 9.95 -11.26
N LEU A 81 -4.21 8.72 -11.73
CA LEU A 81 -4.90 8.24 -12.92
C LEU A 81 -6.43 8.17 -12.68
N PRO A 82 -7.26 8.50 -13.69
CA PRO A 82 -8.72 8.37 -13.63
C PRO A 82 -9.20 6.98 -13.23
#